data_AF-A0A843CU61-F1
#
_entry.id   AF-A0A843CU61-F1
#
_cell.length_a   1.000
_cell.length_b   1.000
_cell.length_c   1.000
_cell.angle_alpha   90.00
_cell.angle_beta   90.00
_cell.angle_gamma   90.00
#
_symmetry.space_group_name_H-M   'P 1'
#
loop_
_entity.id
_entity.type
_entity.pdbx_description
1 polymer ?
#
loop_
_entity_poly.entity_id
_entity_poly.type
_entity_poly.pdbx_seq_one_letter_code
_entity_poly.pdbx_strand_id
1 'polypeptide(L)'
;RDYIDFMASTSNKNIQGMAGLAFVFCRKEALESIKDYPIRNYNLNIYDQHQYFIKNNQMRFTPLVQTAYALRQAIIETKIETIEGRYARYTECWKVLLEAVKKLGLKMPVPESEQSHLIVTIMDPETPKYSFNDMHDLARENGYTIYPGKLSNAPTFRIANIGDIRPEEMRGFTEILAQYMGSIQ
;
A
#
# COMPACT_ATOMS: atom_id res chain seq x y z
N ARG A 1 -18.27 15.11 6.87
CA ARG A 1 -18.20 13.73 6.30
C ARG A 1 -17.81 13.90 4.85
N ASP A 2 -16.83 13.14 4.38
CA ASP A 2 -15.98 13.48 3.23
C ASP A 2 -16.62 13.29 1.85
N TYR A 3 -17.95 13.30 1.76
CA TYR A 3 -18.73 13.18 0.53
C TYR A 3 -18.40 11.96 -0.35
N ILE A 4 -17.96 10.84 0.25
CA ILE A 4 -17.64 9.59 -0.45
C ILE A 4 -18.86 8.67 -0.48
N ASP A 5 -19.32 8.31 -1.69
CA ASP A 5 -20.42 7.36 -1.91
C ASP A 5 -19.99 5.90 -1.89
N PHE A 6 -18.86 5.62 -2.54
CA PHE A 6 -18.28 4.28 -2.67
C PHE A 6 -16.78 4.37 -2.42
N MET A 7 -16.25 3.54 -1.52
CA MET A 7 -14.84 3.43 -1.22
C MET A 7 -14.40 1.97 -1.38
N ALA A 8 -13.51 1.70 -2.33
CA ALA A 8 -12.94 0.38 -2.52
C ALA A 8 -11.61 0.25 -1.76
N SER A 9 -11.37 -0.91 -1.17
CA SER A 9 -10.07 -1.26 -0.58
C SER A 9 -9.86 -2.78 -0.60
N THR A 10 -8.71 -3.23 -0.08
CA THR A 10 -8.35 -4.66 -0.06
C THR A 10 -7.80 -5.07 1.29
N SER A 11 -7.77 -6.39 1.49
CA SER A 11 -7.31 -7.06 2.71
C SER A 11 -5.80 -6.99 2.95
N ASN A 12 -4.99 -6.55 1.98
CA ASN A 12 -3.53 -6.72 1.99
C ASN A 12 -2.73 -5.44 1.78
N LYS A 13 -3.33 -4.29 2.08
CA LYS A 13 -2.66 -2.99 2.12
C LYS A 13 -2.47 -2.57 3.58
N ASN A 14 -2.88 -1.36 3.93
CA ASN A 14 -2.64 -0.77 5.24
C ASN A 14 -3.35 -1.49 6.39
N ILE A 15 -4.33 -2.36 6.11
CA ILE A 15 -4.98 -3.21 7.12
C ILE A 15 -4.08 -4.36 7.59
N GLN A 16 -3.00 -4.68 6.85
CA GLN A 16 -1.99 -5.71 7.18
C GLN A 16 -2.50 -7.17 7.18
N GLY A 17 -3.56 -7.47 6.42
CA GLY A 17 -3.99 -8.85 6.21
C GLY A 17 -3.35 -9.50 4.98
N MET A 18 -3.86 -10.69 4.63
CA MET A 18 -3.42 -11.45 3.46
C MET A 18 -4.20 -11.07 2.21
N ALA A 19 -3.61 -11.22 1.03
CA ALA A 19 -4.28 -10.93 -0.24
C ALA A 19 -5.44 -11.90 -0.52
N GLY A 20 -6.44 -11.41 -1.26
CA GLY A 20 -7.54 -12.22 -1.78
C GLY A 20 -8.93 -11.60 -1.63
N LEU A 21 -9.13 -10.73 -0.63
CA LEU A 21 -10.41 -10.05 -0.44
C LEU A 21 -10.31 -8.58 -0.84
N ALA A 22 -11.25 -8.15 -1.69
CA ALA A 22 -11.55 -6.75 -1.97
C ALA A 22 -12.97 -6.45 -1.47
N PHE A 23 -13.18 -5.25 -0.96
CA PHE A 23 -14.47 -4.82 -0.41
C PHE A 23 -14.74 -3.38 -0.78
N VAL A 24 -16.03 -3.05 -0.92
CA VAL A 24 -16.52 -1.71 -1.20
C VAL A 24 -17.40 -1.26 -0.05
N PHE A 25 -16.96 -0.23 0.67
CA PHE A 25 -17.84 0.48 1.60
C PHE A 25 -18.70 1.43 0.80
N CYS A 26 -20.00 1.44 1.08
CA CYS A 26 -20.95 2.27 0.36
C CYS A 26 -21.89 2.96 1.34
N ARG A 27 -22.30 4.19 0.99
CA ARG A 27 -23.50 4.78 1.60
C ARG A 27 -24.69 3.96 1.17
N LYS A 28 -25.59 3.65 2.11
CA LYS A 28 -26.75 2.80 1.84
C LYS A 28 -27.60 3.40 0.71
N GLU A 29 -27.85 4.71 0.76
CA GLU A 29 -28.68 5.41 -0.22
C GLU A 29 -28.04 5.38 -1.62
N ALA A 30 -26.71 5.48 -1.71
CA ALA A 30 -25.99 5.40 -2.97
C ALA A 30 -26.04 3.97 -3.55
N LEU A 31 -25.89 2.93 -2.72
CA LEU A 31 -26.05 1.55 -3.17
C LEU A 31 -27.48 1.26 -3.65
N GLU A 32 -28.49 1.80 -2.97
CA GLU A 32 -29.89 1.63 -3.38
C GLU A 32 -30.21 2.37 -4.69
N SER A 33 -29.57 3.51 -4.95
CA SER A 33 -29.79 4.27 -6.19
C SER A 33 -29.33 3.55 -7.47
N ILE A 34 -28.49 2.52 -7.33
CA ILE A 34 -27.98 1.73 -8.47
C ILE A 34 -28.70 0.39 -8.65
N LYS A 35 -29.77 0.11 -7.88
CA LYS A 35 -30.48 -1.18 -7.89
C LYS A 35 -31.00 -1.59 -9.28
N ASP A 36 -31.43 -0.61 -10.08
CA ASP A 36 -32.05 -0.83 -11.39
C ASP A 36 -31.05 -0.65 -12.55
N TYR A 37 -29.76 -0.51 -12.26
CA TYR A 37 -28.74 -0.38 -13.30
C TYR A 37 -28.62 -1.68 -14.09
N PRO A 38 -28.50 -1.62 -15.43
CA PRO A 38 -28.23 -2.81 -16.23
C PRO A 38 -26.96 -3.53 -15.77
N ILE A 39 -27.07 -4.84 -15.53
CA ILE A 39 -25.96 -5.67 -15.05
C ILE A 39 -24.87 -5.74 -16.13
N ARG A 40 -23.66 -5.30 -15.78
CA ARG A 40 -22.49 -5.30 -16.69
C ARG A 40 -21.59 -6.52 -16.54
N ASN A 41 -21.68 -7.21 -15.41
CA ASN A 41 -21.00 -8.46 -15.10
C ASN A 41 -21.71 -9.17 -13.95
N TYR A 42 -21.47 -10.47 -13.77
CA TYR A 42 -22.14 -11.26 -12.74
C TYR A 42 -21.37 -11.25 -11.41
N ASN A 43 -20.10 -11.68 -11.44
CA ASN A 43 -19.26 -11.86 -10.24
C ASN A 43 -18.97 -10.56 -9.48
N LEU A 44 -18.76 -9.44 -10.17
CA LEU A 44 -18.39 -8.15 -9.56
C LEU A 44 -19.59 -7.20 -9.40
N ASN A 45 -20.82 -7.68 -9.58
CA ASN A 45 -22.01 -6.90 -9.31
C ASN A 45 -22.16 -6.69 -7.80
N ILE A 46 -21.94 -5.45 -7.34
CA ILE A 46 -21.95 -5.08 -5.92
C ILE A 46 -23.36 -5.10 -5.31
N TYR A 47 -24.39 -4.77 -6.08
CA TYR A 47 -25.77 -4.74 -5.60
C TYR A 47 -26.27 -6.16 -5.35
N ASP A 48 -26.13 -7.06 -6.33
CA ASP A 48 -26.52 -8.46 -6.20
C ASP A 48 -25.70 -9.18 -5.12
N GLN A 49 -24.40 -8.90 -5.00
CA GLN A 49 -23.57 -9.46 -3.93
C GLN A 49 -24.11 -9.07 -2.56
N HIS A 50 -24.48 -7.79 -2.37
CA HIS A 50 -25.05 -7.29 -1.12
C HIS A 50 -26.43 -7.91 -0.85
N GLN A 51 -27.36 -7.82 -1.81
CA GLN A 51 -28.74 -8.30 -1.63
C GLN A 51 -28.79 -9.80 -1.35
N TYR A 52 -27.96 -10.59 -2.03
CA TYR A 52 -27.91 -12.04 -1.79
C TYR A 52 -27.42 -12.37 -0.38
N PHE A 53 -26.40 -11.66 0.12
CA PHE A 53 -25.90 -11.88 1.47
C PHE A 53 -26.95 -11.51 2.53
N ILE A 54 -27.64 -10.37 2.38
CA ILE A 54 -28.69 -9.96 3.30
C ILE A 54 -29.87 -10.95 3.32
N LYS A 55 -30.25 -11.50 2.16
CA LYS A 55 -31.37 -12.44 2.05
C LYS A 55 -31.04 -13.84 2.58
N ASN A 56 -29.83 -14.33 2.36
CA ASN A 56 -29.49 -15.75 2.57
C ASN A 56 -28.48 -15.99 3.70
N ASN A 57 -27.88 -14.93 4.27
CA ASN A 57 -26.77 -15.00 5.22
C ASN A 57 -25.58 -15.83 4.69
N GLN A 58 -25.36 -15.79 3.36
CA GLN A 58 -24.32 -16.53 2.64
C GLN A 58 -23.79 -15.68 1.49
N MET A 59 -22.52 -15.87 1.13
CA MET A 59 -21.96 -15.26 -0.09
C MET A 59 -22.54 -15.96 -1.33
N ARG A 60 -22.65 -15.24 -2.46
CA ARG A 60 -23.12 -15.84 -3.73
C ARG A 60 -22.25 -17.01 -4.22
N PHE A 61 -20.96 -16.97 -3.90
CA PHE A 61 -19.96 -17.96 -4.29
C PHE A 61 -19.06 -18.28 -3.11
N THR A 62 -18.28 -19.36 -3.22
CA THR A 62 -17.31 -19.77 -2.20
C THR A 62 -16.35 -18.64 -1.86
N PRO A 63 -16.39 -18.09 -0.63
CA PRO A 63 -15.45 -17.05 -0.23
C PRO A 63 -14.07 -17.66 0.08
N LEU A 64 -13.04 -16.82 0.08
CA LEU A 64 -11.69 -17.21 0.54
C LEU A 64 -11.67 -17.29 2.07
N VAL A 65 -12.14 -18.43 2.60
CA VAL A 65 -12.39 -18.64 4.05
C VAL A 65 -11.15 -18.34 4.90
N GLN A 66 -9.98 -18.86 4.52
CA GLN A 66 -8.74 -18.66 5.26
C GLN A 66 -8.29 -17.19 5.23
N THR A 67 -8.43 -16.52 4.09
CA THR A 67 -8.16 -15.08 3.97
C THR A 67 -9.14 -14.25 4.82
N ALA A 68 -10.40 -14.67 4.95
CA ALA A 68 -11.37 -14.01 5.81
C ALA A 68 -10.99 -14.13 7.30
N TYR A 69 -10.48 -15.29 7.73
CA TYR A 69 -9.92 -15.46 9.08
C TYR A 69 -8.69 -14.56 9.32
N ALA A 70 -7.77 -14.50 8.36
CA ALA A 70 -6.61 -13.60 8.46
C ALA A 70 -7.04 -12.12 8.50
N LEU A 71 -8.03 -11.72 7.70
CA LEU A 71 -8.59 -10.37 7.72
C LEU A 71 -9.26 -10.04 9.06
N ARG A 72 -9.97 -11.00 9.68
CA ARG A 72 -10.51 -10.83 11.03
C ARG A 72 -9.42 -10.49 12.03
N GLN A 73 -8.30 -11.22 12.00
CA GLN A 73 -7.18 -10.95 12.89
C GLN A 73 -6.52 -9.59 12.61
N ALA A 74 -6.30 -9.26 11.33
CA ALA A 74 -5.77 -7.97 10.91
C ALA A 74 -6.65 -6.78 11.40
N ILE A 75 -7.98 -6.95 11.40
CA ILE A 75 -8.92 -5.96 11.97
C ILE A 75 -8.73 -5.83 13.50
N ILE A 76 -8.54 -6.94 14.22
CA ILE A 76 -8.29 -6.92 15.67
C ILE A 76 -6.99 -6.17 15.98
N GLU A 77 -5.90 -6.49 15.29
CA GLU A 77 -4.61 -5.82 15.46
C GLU A 77 -4.66 -4.35 15.09
N THR A 78 -5.40 -3.99 14.03
CA THR A 78 -5.64 -2.58 13.67
C THR A 78 -6.38 -1.82 14.78
N LYS A 79 -7.32 -2.46 15.49
CA LYS A 79 -7.99 -1.84 16.63
C LYS A 79 -7.08 -1.67 17.85
N ILE A 80 -6.15 -2.60 18.05
CA ILE A 80 -5.13 -2.53 19.13
C ILE A 80 -4.15 -1.38 18.84
N GLU A 81 -3.62 -1.31 17.62
CA GLU A 81 -2.67 -0.27 17.21
C GLU A 81 -3.32 1.11 17.02
N THR A 82 -4.60 1.14 16.67
CA THR A 82 -5.37 2.31 16.18
C THR A 82 -4.96 2.77 14.77
N ILE A 83 -5.87 3.48 14.09
CA ILE A 83 -5.60 4.04 12.75
C ILE A 83 -4.56 5.16 12.87
N GLU A 84 -4.71 6.00 13.89
CA GLU A 84 -3.84 7.13 14.21
C GLU A 84 -2.44 6.64 14.58
N GLY A 85 -2.33 5.63 15.45
CA GLY A 85 -1.06 5.01 15.84
C GLY A 85 -0.34 4.38 14.65
N ARG A 86 -1.08 3.68 13.78
CA ARG A 86 -0.52 3.12 12.55
C ARG A 86 -0.03 4.20 11.59
N TYR A 87 -0.80 5.25 11.37
CA TYR A 87 -0.39 6.37 10.53
C TYR A 87 0.84 7.10 11.10
N ALA A 88 0.92 7.26 12.42
CA ALA A 88 2.09 7.82 13.09
C ALA A 88 3.33 6.97 12.84
N ARG A 89 3.24 5.64 13.01
CA ARG A 89 4.34 4.71 12.71
C ARG A 89 4.78 4.76 11.25
N TYR A 90 3.84 4.73 10.30
CA TYR A 90 4.17 4.90 8.89
C TYR A 90 4.86 6.23 8.62
N THR A 91 4.37 7.31 9.23
CA THR A 91 4.98 8.64 9.10
C THR A 91 6.39 8.70 9.70
N GLU A 92 6.68 7.99 10.79
CA GLU A 92 8.04 7.88 11.33
C GLU A 92 8.99 7.17 10.37
N CYS A 93 8.58 6.02 9.81
CA CYS A 93 9.38 5.34 8.78
C CYS A 93 9.60 6.25 7.56
N TRP A 94 8.56 6.96 7.11
CA TRP A 94 8.66 7.91 6.02
C TRP A 94 9.66 9.04 6.33
N LYS A 95 9.67 9.61 7.54
CA LYS A 95 10.64 10.63 7.95
C LYS A 95 12.07 10.12 7.91
N VAL A 96 12.32 8.91 8.42
CA VAL A 96 13.65 8.27 8.36
C VAL A 96 14.13 8.14 6.92
N LEU A 97 13.27 7.63 6.03
CA LEU A 97 13.59 7.52 4.61
C LEU A 97 13.88 8.88 3.98
N LEU A 98 13.06 9.88 4.28
CA LEU A 98 13.15 11.22 3.71
C LEU A 98 14.46 11.92 4.09
N GLU A 99 14.88 11.78 5.35
CA GLU A 99 16.18 12.26 5.81
C GLU A 99 17.33 11.62 5.04
N ALA A 100 17.28 10.30 4.80
CA ALA A 100 18.30 9.60 4.03
C ALA A 100 18.31 10.04 2.56
N VAL A 101 17.14 10.15 1.92
CA VAL A 101 17.00 10.64 0.54
C VAL A 101 17.65 12.02 0.38
N LYS A 102 17.37 12.95 1.31
CA LYS A 102 17.98 14.29 1.34
C LYS A 102 19.49 14.24 1.54
N LYS A 103 19.97 13.45 2.51
CA LYS A 103 21.41 13.30 2.79
C LYS A 103 22.18 12.72 1.60
N LEU A 104 21.56 11.83 0.83
CA LEU A 104 22.13 11.20 -0.36
C LEU A 104 22.00 12.06 -1.63
N GLY A 105 21.35 13.23 -1.56
CA GLY A 105 21.14 14.11 -2.72
C GLY A 105 20.17 13.56 -3.77
N LEU A 106 19.37 12.56 -3.39
CA LEU A 106 18.35 11.96 -4.27
C LEU A 106 17.15 12.89 -4.40
N LYS A 107 16.50 12.86 -5.57
CA LYS A 107 15.37 13.74 -5.89
C LYS A 107 14.05 12.99 -5.82
N MET A 108 13.00 13.65 -5.36
CA MET A 108 11.62 13.13 -5.38
C MET A 108 10.77 14.00 -6.31
N PRO A 109 9.93 13.41 -7.18
CA PRO A 109 9.08 14.19 -8.09
C PRO A 109 7.85 14.81 -7.40
N VAL A 110 7.48 14.34 -6.20
CA VAL A 110 6.32 14.84 -5.44
C VAL A 110 6.82 15.62 -4.22
N PRO A 111 6.38 16.88 -4.01
CA PRO A 111 6.78 17.68 -2.86
C PRO A 111 6.29 17.05 -1.55
N GLU A 112 7.07 17.20 -0.48
CA GLU A 112 6.80 16.56 0.82
C GLU A 112 5.41 16.86 1.37
N SER A 113 4.91 18.08 1.17
CA SER A 113 3.57 18.51 1.59
C SER A 113 2.42 17.77 0.91
N GLU A 114 2.67 17.10 -0.21
CA GLU A 114 1.68 16.35 -0.99
C GLU A 114 1.86 14.83 -0.89
N GLN A 115 2.86 14.36 -0.13
CA GLN A 115 3.11 12.93 0.01
C GLN A 115 2.15 12.29 1.02
N SER A 116 1.72 11.06 0.73
CA SER A 116 0.84 10.27 1.61
C SER A 116 1.53 9.70 2.86
N HIS A 117 2.87 9.74 2.90
CA HIS A 117 3.74 9.05 3.87
C HIS A 117 3.68 7.51 3.82
N LEU A 118 3.13 6.91 2.76
CA LEU A 118 3.00 5.43 2.63
C LEU A 118 4.00 4.82 1.64
N ILE A 119 4.37 5.60 0.62
CA ILE A 119 5.30 5.23 -0.44
C ILE A 119 5.94 6.49 -1.00
N VAL A 120 7.25 6.45 -1.19
CA VAL A 120 8.03 7.53 -1.77
C VAL A 120 8.51 7.09 -3.14
N THR A 121 8.24 7.90 -4.16
CA THR A 121 8.85 7.77 -5.48
C THR A 121 10.13 8.58 -5.49
N ILE A 122 11.23 7.99 -5.93
CA ILE A 122 12.56 8.60 -5.98
C ILE A 122 13.05 8.50 -7.42
N MET A 123 13.65 9.58 -7.94
CA MET A 123 14.26 9.61 -9.26
C MET A 123 15.48 8.70 -9.28
N ASP A 124 15.63 7.93 -10.35
CA ASP A 124 16.84 7.15 -10.57
C ASP A 124 18.05 8.10 -10.67
N PRO A 125 19.20 7.74 -10.06
CA PRO A 125 20.46 8.45 -10.29
C PRO A 125 20.82 8.49 -11.79
N GLU A 126 21.31 9.63 -12.26
CA GLU A 126 21.66 9.85 -13.68
C GLU A 126 22.97 9.15 -14.12
N THR A 127 23.72 8.59 -13.16
CA THR A 127 24.98 7.89 -13.45
C THR A 127 24.74 6.57 -14.18
N PRO A 128 25.53 6.22 -15.21
CA PRO A 128 25.40 4.94 -15.92
C PRO A 128 25.77 3.72 -15.06
N LYS A 129 26.38 3.94 -13.89
CA LYS A 129 26.65 2.88 -12.90
C LYS A 129 25.39 2.45 -12.13
N TYR A 130 24.30 3.23 -12.20
CA TYR A 130 23.05 2.89 -11.55
C TYR A 130 22.37 1.71 -12.25
N SER A 131 21.94 0.73 -11.45
CA SER A 131 21.16 -0.42 -11.84
C SER A 131 20.14 -0.70 -10.74
N PHE A 132 18.85 -0.55 -11.05
CA PHE A 132 17.79 -0.91 -10.11
C PHE A 132 17.92 -2.37 -9.65
N ASN A 133 18.32 -3.27 -10.54
CA ASN A 133 18.47 -4.69 -10.22
C ASN A 133 19.60 -4.93 -9.21
N ASP A 134 20.74 -4.26 -9.36
CA ASP A 134 21.88 -4.42 -8.45
C ASP A 134 21.53 -3.87 -7.06
N MET A 135 20.85 -2.71 -7.00
CA MET A 135 20.32 -2.15 -5.77
C MET A 135 19.28 -3.07 -5.11
N HIS A 136 18.38 -3.62 -5.92
CA HIS A 136 17.33 -4.54 -5.47
C HIS A 136 17.92 -5.82 -4.91
N ASP A 137 18.90 -6.41 -5.57
CA ASP A 137 19.56 -7.63 -5.09
C ASP A 137 20.35 -7.39 -3.81
N LEU A 138 21.09 -6.28 -3.71
CA LEU A 138 21.75 -5.89 -2.46
C LEU A 138 20.73 -5.70 -1.32
N ALA A 139 19.63 -4.99 -1.57
CA ALA A 139 18.58 -4.79 -0.58
C ALA A 139 17.96 -6.14 -0.14
N ARG A 140 17.70 -7.03 -1.10
CA ARG A 140 17.09 -8.35 -0.87
C ARG A 140 18.00 -9.28 -0.08
N GLU A 141 19.31 -9.27 -0.36
CA GLU A 141 20.31 -10.01 0.41
C GLU A 141 20.35 -9.57 1.88
N ASN A 142 19.95 -8.33 2.16
CA ASN A 142 19.85 -7.75 3.51
C ASN A 142 18.42 -7.77 4.08
N GLY A 143 17.49 -8.51 3.46
CA GLY A 143 16.13 -8.68 3.98
C GLY A 143 15.11 -7.60 3.58
N TYR A 144 15.45 -6.72 2.63
CA TYR A 144 14.56 -5.65 2.16
C TYR A 144 14.11 -5.87 0.72
N THR A 145 12.81 -5.70 0.44
CA THR A 145 12.28 -5.75 -0.93
C THR A 145 11.86 -4.35 -1.37
N ILE A 146 12.51 -3.82 -2.40
CA ILE A 146 12.22 -2.51 -2.99
C ILE A 146 11.38 -2.66 -4.27
N TYR A 147 10.72 -1.58 -4.69
CA TYR A 147 9.82 -1.60 -5.85
C TYR A 147 10.36 -0.79 -7.02
N PRO A 148 10.24 -1.28 -8.27
CA PRO A 148 10.56 -0.48 -9.45
C PRO A 148 9.57 0.68 -9.60
N GLY A 149 9.98 1.70 -10.35
CA GLY A 149 9.12 2.78 -10.79
C GLY A 149 7.93 2.30 -11.62
N LYS A 150 6.97 3.21 -11.82
CA LYS A 150 5.78 2.96 -12.65
C LYS A 150 5.50 4.09 -13.65
N LEU A 151 6.27 5.17 -13.62
CA LEU A 151 6.09 6.29 -14.52
C LEU A 151 6.74 5.96 -15.86
N SER A 152 5.97 6.02 -16.94
CA SER A 152 6.48 5.80 -18.30
C SER A 152 7.48 6.86 -18.75
N ASN A 153 7.37 8.06 -18.18
CA ASN A 153 8.08 9.26 -18.65
C ASN A 153 9.24 9.67 -17.73
N ALA A 154 9.52 8.93 -16.66
CA ALA A 154 10.59 9.25 -15.72
C ALA A 154 11.17 7.97 -15.08
N PRO A 155 12.49 7.73 -15.19
CA PRO A 155 13.15 6.62 -14.52
C PRO A 155 13.11 6.87 -13.01
N THR A 156 12.48 5.94 -12.30
CA THR A 156 12.19 6.06 -10.87
C THR A 156 12.24 4.69 -10.20
N PHE A 157 12.46 4.69 -8.90
CA PHE A 157 12.18 3.56 -8.01
C PHE A 157 11.26 4.02 -6.87
N ARG A 158 10.73 3.06 -6.11
CA ARG A 158 9.76 3.33 -5.04
C ARG A 158 10.09 2.55 -3.80
N ILE A 159 10.03 3.24 -2.66
CA ILE A 159 10.18 2.65 -1.34
C ILE A 159 8.88 2.85 -0.58
N ALA A 160 8.22 1.75 -0.20
CA ALA A 160 7.01 1.76 0.60
C ALA A 160 7.34 1.44 2.06
N ASN A 161 6.53 1.97 2.97
CA ASN A 161 6.74 1.85 4.42
C ASN A 161 5.43 1.51 5.15
N ILE A 162 4.61 0.68 4.51
CA ILE A 162 3.38 0.10 5.06
C ILE A 162 3.60 -1.36 5.48
N GLY A 163 2.63 -1.97 6.17
CA GLY A 163 2.79 -3.31 6.73
C GLY A 163 3.34 -3.25 8.14
N ASP A 164 3.94 -4.33 8.65
CA ASP A 164 4.42 -4.37 10.03
C ASP A 164 5.79 -3.71 10.27
N ILE A 165 6.32 -2.98 9.27
CA ILE A 165 7.62 -2.31 9.33
C ILE A 165 7.73 -1.34 10.51
N ARG A 166 8.90 -1.32 11.15
CA ARG A 166 9.27 -0.45 12.26
C ARG A 166 10.32 0.59 11.82
N PRO A 167 10.40 1.75 12.52
CA PRO A 167 11.39 2.77 12.20
C PRO A 167 12.85 2.28 12.20
N GLU A 168 13.20 1.31 13.05
CA GLU A 168 14.55 0.72 13.08
C GLU A 168 14.86 -0.10 11.82
N GLU A 169 13.90 -0.84 11.29
CA GLU A 169 14.07 -1.59 10.03
C GLU A 169 14.21 -0.62 8.85
N MET A 170 13.47 0.50 8.87
CA MET A 170 13.68 1.55 7.86
C MET A 170 15.06 2.20 8.00
N ARG A 171 15.57 2.42 9.23
CA ARG A 171 16.95 2.90 9.44
C ARG A 171 17.96 1.93 8.86
N GLY A 172 17.83 0.64 9.16
CA GLY A 172 18.67 -0.41 8.56
C GLY A 172 18.63 -0.40 7.03
N PHE A 173 17.45 -0.26 6.42
CA PHE A 173 17.33 -0.10 4.97
C PHE A 173 18.08 1.13 4.45
N THR A 174 17.97 2.29 5.14
CA THR A 174 18.64 3.51 4.67
C THR A 174 20.16 3.42 4.69
N GLU A 175 20.74 2.58 5.55
CA GLU A 175 22.18 2.28 5.53
C GLU A 175 22.57 1.49 4.29
N ILE A 176 21.76 0.48 3.91
CA ILE A 176 21.97 -0.30 2.68
C ILE A 176 21.82 0.59 1.44
N LEU A 177 20.83 1.48 1.44
CA LEU A 177 20.65 2.47 0.38
C LEU A 177 21.88 3.39 0.26
N ALA A 178 22.39 3.88 1.39
CA ALA A 178 23.58 4.73 1.41
C ALA A 178 24.83 3.98 0.92
N GLN A 179 25.01 2.71 1.31
CA GLN A 179 26.09 1.86 0.82
C GLN A 179 26.04 1.71 -0.71
N TYR A 180 24.86 1.40 -1.27
CA TYR A 180 24.70 1.29 -2.71
C TYR A 180 24.98 2.62 -3.42
N MET A 181 24.40 3.71 -2.93
CA MET A 181 24.61 5.03 -3.54
C MET A 181 26.09 5.45 -3.49
N GLY A 182 26.82 5.10 -2.44
CA GLY A 182 28.25 5.34 -2.33
C GLY A 182 29.12 4.51 -3.29
N SER A 183 28.67 3.32 -3.70
CA SER A 183 29.43 2.48 -4.65
C SER A 183 29.29 2.94 -6.11
N ILE A 184 28.25 3.70 -6.43
CA ILE A 184 27.96 4.21 -7.78
C ILE A 184 28.31 5.69 -7.99
N GLN A 185 28.86 6.36 -6.95
CA GLN A 185 29.42 7.70 -7.06
C GLN A 185 30.68 7.74 -7.96
#